data_AF-R7K3J1-F1
#
_entry.id   AF-R7K3J1-F1
#
_cell.length_a   1.000
_cell.length_b   1.000
_cell.length_c   1.000
_cell.angle_alpha   90.00
_cell.angle_beta   90.00
_cell.angle_gamma   90.00
#
_symmetry.space_group_name_H-M   'P 1'
#
loop_
_entity.id
_entity.type
_entity.pdbx_description
1 polymer ?
#
loop_
_entity_poly.entity_id
_entity_poly.type
_entity_poly.pdbx_seq_one_letter_code
_entity_poly.pdbx_strand_id
1 'polypeptide(L)'
;MKKKIMLWGLITVMLFLTTGLTACNEQHKIYEDGYWQYIVIGKNTYFPKNAEDREVAIVGLTEIGKEQTSLDVPRTIDGMDVTHIGYYKRSLIMEGGGNYKIESPNLERLYLHDNIKQICTNALYYFYSNNLLWEDGLFPHCFKILYCGTIPFNLTNGIPKIFIYKELYNEINLAEAFHWTKTFLSISNVAFMNNYSAAVNRGYFRAEDVESGEKIPEPPAPEREGYVFTGWYTEAEAINLWDFDTKTEIPDGEELRLYAGWQAKR
;
A
#
# COMPACT_ATOMS: atom_id res chain seq x y z
N MET A 1 63.03 -31.58 3.07
CA MET A 1 62.63 -30.45 3.95
C MET A 1 61.66 -29.44 3.31
N LYS A 2 61.09 -29.66 2.11
CA LYS A 2 60.20 -28.69 1.42
C LYS A 2 58.69 -29.01 1.46
N LYS A 3 58.26 -30.18 1.99
CA LYS A 3 56.84 -30.60 1.99
C LYS A 3 56.01 -30.17 3.22
N LYS A 4 56.64 -29.71 4.32
CA LYS A 4 55.90 -29.30 5.55
C LYS A 4 55.45 -27.84 5.56
N ILE A 5 56.07 -26.97 4.75
CA ILE A 5 55.76 -25.52 4.74
C ILE A 5 54.49 -25.22 3.93
N MET A 6 54.18 -26.04 2.92
CA MET A 6 52.99 -25.85 2.07
C MET A 6 51.67 -26.22 2.77
N LEU A 7 51.72 -27.11 3.76
CA LEU A 7 50.53 -27.57 4.49
C LEU A 7 50.05 -26.54 5.54
N TRP A 8 50.97 -25.79 6.13
CA TRP A 8 50.63 -24.71 7.07
C TRP A 8 50.11 -23.46 6.34
N GLY A 9 50.63 -23.15 5.14
CA GLY A 9 50.08 -22.08 4.31
C GLY A 9 48.63 -22.32 3.87
N LEU A 10 48.27 -23.57 3.55
CA LEU A 10 46.89 -23.92 3.16
C LEU A 10 45.89 -23.88 4.33
N ILE A 11 46.31 -24.30 5.53
CA ILE A 11 45.44 -24.29 6.72
C ILE A 11 45.17 -22.85 7.19
N THR A 12 46.16 -21.95 7.12
CA THR A 12 45.97 -20.54 7.47
C THR A 12 45.09 -19.80 6.45
N VAL A 13 45.19 -20.12 5.15
CA VAL A 13 44.29 -19.56 4.13
C VAL A 13 42.85 -20.10 4.27
N MET A 14 42.66 -21.37 4.68
CA MET A 14 41.33 -21.92 5.00
C MET A 14 40.72 -21.33 6.27
N LEU A 15 41.52 -20.96 7.28
CA LEU A 15 41.01 -20.28 8.48
C LEU A 15 40.57 -18.83 8.18
N PHE A 16 41.26 -18.10 7.30
CA PHE A 16 40.84 -16.75 6.90
C PHE A 16 39.66 -16.74 5.91
N LEU A 17 39.45 -17.82 5.14
CA LEU A 17 38.25 -17.98 4.29
C LEU A 17 36.99 -18.35 5.08
N THR A 18 37.12 -18.95 6.26
CA THR A 18 35.94 -19.26 7.11
C THR A 18 35.54 -18.10 8.02
N THR A 19 36.46 -17.21 8.39
CA THR A 19 36.14 -15.98 9.14
C THR A 19 35.85 -14.77 8.24
N GLY A 20 36.13 -14.85 6.94
CA GLY A 20 35.86 -13.80 5.95
C GLY A 20 34.49 -13.87 5.27
N LEU A 21 33.70 -14.93 5.51
CA LEU A 21 32.39 -15.16 4.86
C LEU A 21 31.18 -14.84 5.75
N THR A 22 31.39 -14.41 7.00
CA THR A 22 30.36 -13.72 7.77
C THR A 22 30.41 -12.23 7.49
N ALA A 23 30.44 -11.83 6.21
CA ALA A 23 29.82 -10.56 5.85
C ALA A 23 28.33 -10.78 6.10
N CYS A 24 27.89 -10.38 7.30
CA CYS A 24 26.56 -10.65 7.82
C CYS A 24 25.53 -10.26 6.76
N ASN A 25 24.85 -11.25 6.18
CA ASN A 25 23.72 -11.03 5.29
C ASN A 25 22.54 -10.60 6.16
N GLU A 26 22.64 -9.42 6.79
CA GLU A 26 21.61 -8.89 7.65
C GLU A 26 20.37 -8.67 6.79
N GLN A 27 19.35 -9.48 7.07
CA GLN A 27 18.02 -9.37 6.49
C GLN A 27 17.08 -8.85 7.57
N HIS A 28 16.06 -8.11 7.15
CA HIS A 28 14.99 -7.75 8.06
C HIS A 28 14.28 -9.00 8.58
N LYS A 29 14.08 -9.03 9.89
CA LYS A 29 13.12 -9.94 10.50
C LYS A 29 11.71 -9.56 10.07
N ILE A 30 10.93 -10.53 9.63
CA ILE A 30 9.51 -10.38 9.33
C ILE A 30 8.73 -10.57 10.63
N TYR A 31 7.77 -9.68 10.86
CA TYR A 31 6.79 -9.71 11.94
C TYR A 31 5.40 -9.88 11.34
N GLU A 32 4.46 -10.33 12.17
CA GLU A 32 3.06 -10.49 11.79
C GLU A 32 2.16 -9.72 12.75
N ASP A 33 1.19 -8.99 12.21
CA ASP A 33 0.12 -8.33 12.96
C ASP A 33 -1.18 -8.35 12.14
N GLY A 34 -2.19 -9.07 12.64
CA GLY A 34 -3.45 -9.31 11.95
C GLY A 34 -3.25 -9.90 10.54
N TYR A 35 -3.60 -9.12 9.53
CA TYR A 35 -3.50 -9.51 8.11
C TYR A 35 -2.11 -9.32 7.51
N TRP A 36 -1.20 -8.66 8.22
CA TRP A 36 0.01 -8.08 7.63
C TRP A 36 1.27 -8.81 8.05
N GLN A 37 2.13 -9.08 7.08
CA GLN A 37 3.55 -9.33 7.32
C GLN A 37 4.31 -8.04 7.08
N TYR A 38 5.13 -7.64 8.04
CA TYR A 38 5.84 -6.36 8.00
C TYR A 38 7.29 -6.46 8.46
N ILE A 39 8.09 -5.48 8.07
CA ILE A 39 9.47 -5.29 8.53
C ILE A 39 9.65 -3.89 9.12
N VAL A 40 10.63 -3.75 10.02
CA VAL A 40 11.01 -2.44 10.58
C VAL A 40 12.21 -1.88 9.81
N ILE A 41 12.02 -0.74 9.16
CA ILE A 41 13.02 -0.05 8.34
C ILE A 41 13.48 1.24 9.02
N GLY A 42 14.57 1.84 8.52
CA GLY A 42 14.98 3.18 8.90
C GLY A 42 14.28 4.25 8.05
N LYS A 43 13.98 5.44 8.60
CA LYS A 43 13.32 6.54 7.87
C LYS A 43 14.01 6.89 6.56
N ASN A 44 15.34 6.85 6.56
CA ASN A 44 16.17 7.12 5.39
C ASN A 44 17.30 6.10 5.23
N THR A 45 17.18 4.93 5.87
CA THR A 45 18.23 3.91 5.89
C THR A 45 17.62 2.51 5.83
N TYR A 46 18.41 1.56 5.36
CA TYR A 46 17.93 0.19 5.18
C TYR A 46 17.51 -0.45 6.52
N PHE A 47 18.26 -0.23 7.60
CA PHE A 47 17.91 -0.64 8.97
C PHE A 47 17.81 0.57 9.89
N PRO A 48 16.90 0.57 10.87
CA PRO A 48 16.76 1.67 11.81
C PRO A 48 18.04 1.87 12.63
N LYS A 49 18.51 3.11 12.73
CA LYS A 49 19.67 3.49 13.54
C LYS A 49 19.38 3.48 15.04
N ASN A 50 18.13 3.73 15.43
CA ASN A 50 17.66 3.81 16.81
C ASN A 50 16.12 3.68 16.82
N ALA A 51 15.48 3.83 17.99
CA ALA A 51 14.03 3.70 18.13
C ALA A 51 13.24 4.78 17.36
N GLU A 52 13.73 6.02 17.36
CA GLU A 52 13.08 7.17 16.69
C GLU A 52 13.22 7.14 15.16
N ASP A 53 14.10 6.29 14.64
CA ASP A 53 14.33 6.09 13.20
C ASP A 53 13.48 4.95 12.62
N ARG A 54 12.59 4.35 13.41
CA ARG A 54 11.78 3.20 12.96
C ARG A 54 10.56 3.63 12.17
N GLU A 55 10.38 2.98 11.02
CA GLU A 55 9.15 2.96 10.25
C GLU A 55 8.83 1.52 9.84
N VAL A 56 7.63 1.31 9.32
CA VAL A 56 7.15 0.00 8.89
C VAL A 56 7.00 -0.06 7.37
N ALA A 57 7.51 -1.14 6.78
CA ALA A 57 7.16 -1.56 5.44
C ALA A 57 6.29 -2.83 5.50
N ILE A 58 5.12 -2.78 4.88
CA ILE A 58 4.31 -3.97 4.63
C ILE A 58 5.01 -4.78 3.55
N VAL A 59 5.31 -6.05 3.80
CA VAL A 59 6.09 -6.89 2.88
C VAL A 59 5.41 -8.20 2.49
N GLY A 60 4.26 -8.49 3.08
CA GLY A 60 3.44 -9.66 2.75
C GLY A 60 2.11 -9.64 3.49
N LEU A 61 1.39 -10.74 3.38
CA LEU A 61 0.14 -10.99 4.08
C LEU A 61 0.25 -12.30 4.88
N THR A 62 -0.37 -12.33 6.05
CA THR A 62 -0.59 -13.57 6.79
C THR A 62 -1.59 -14.46 6.05
N GLU A 63 -1.74 -15.73 6.44
CA GLU A 63 -2.71 -16.64 5.79
C GLU A 63 -4.15 -16.08 5.84
N ILE A 64 -4.58 -15.56 7.00
CA ILE A 64 -5.89 -14.90 7.12
C ILE A 64 -6.00 -13.60 6.30
N GLY A 65 -4.87 -12.91 6.05
CA GLY A 65 -4.81 -11.74 5.19
C GLY A 65 -5.00 -12.10 3.71
N LYS A 66 -4.46 -13.25 3.27
CA LYS A 66 -4.63 -13.77 1.90
C LYS A 66 -6.06 -14.22 1.61
N GLU A 67 -6.85 -14.52 2.64
CA GLU A 67 -8.27 -14.85 2.50
C GLU A 67 -9.16 -13.62 2.27
N GLN A 68 -8.65 -12.41 2.54
CA GLN A 68 -9.44 -11.18 2.38
C GLN A 68 -9.53 -10.75 0.92
N THR A 69 -10.72 -10.31 0.52
CA THR A 69 -10.94 -9.65 -0.79
C THR A 69 -10.63 -8.16 -0.75
N SER A 70 -10.56 -7.59 0.45
CA SER A 70 -10.35 -6.17 0.66
C SER A 70 -9.54 -5.93 1.93
N LEU A 71 -8.51 -5.08 1.83
CA LEU A 71 -7.65 -4.74 2.96
C LEU A 71 -7.42 -3.23 3.04
N ASP A 72 -7.53 -2.70 4.26
CA ASP A 72 -7.24 -1.31 4.60
C ASP A 72 -5.92 -1.25 5.38
N VAL A 73 -4.88 -0.69 4.75
CA VAL A 73 -3.53 -0.67 5.35
C VAL A 73 -3.54 0.22 6.60
N PRO A 74 -3.15 -0.29 7.77
CA PRO A 74 -3.14 0.52 8.97
C PRO A 74 -2.13 1.66 8.85
N ARG A 75 -2.46 2.82 9.41
CA ARG A 75 -1.54 3.97 9.44
C ARG A 75 -0.33 3.71 10.33
N THR A 76 -0.51 2.92 11.39
CA THR A 76 0.57 2.54 12.31
C THR A 76 0.47 1.07 12.67
N ILE A 77 1.61 0.44 12.92
CA ILE A 77 1.71 -0.90 13.53
C ILE A 77 2.68 -0.78 14.70
N ASP A 78 2.25 -1.22 15.89
CA ASP A 78 3.03 -1.10 17.14
C ASP A 78 3.55 0.32 17.42
N GLY A 79 2.73 1.34 17.08
CA GLY A 79 3.08 2.75 17.25
C GLY A 79 4.12 3.30 16.26
N MET A 80 4.54 2.51 15.27
CA MET A 80 5.42 2.93 14.18
C MET A 80 4.60 3.27 12.93
N ASP A 81 4.95 4.33 12.23
CA ASP A 81 4.29 4.73 10.99
C ASP A 81 4.49 3.68 9.90
N VAL A 82 3.40 3.24 9.27
CA VAL A 82 3.44 2.43 8.05
C VAL A 82 3.64 3.37 6.86
N THR A 83 4.82 3.33 6.25
CA THR A 83 5.20 4.29 5.22
C THR A 83 5.50 3.64 3.88
N HIS A 84 5.67 2.31 3.84
CA HIS A 84 6.07 1.60 2.63
C HIS A 84 5.17 0.40 2.34
N ILE A 85 4.84 0.23 1.07
CA ILE A 85 4.25 -1.00 0.54
C ILE A 85 5.30 -1.72 -0.28
N GLY A 86 5.69 -2.90 0.17
CA GLY A 86 6.85 -3.64 -0.32
C GLY A 86 8.19 -3.02 0.08
N TYR A 87 9.26 -3.77 -0.11
CA TYR A 87 10.62 -3.31 0.14
C TYR A 87 11.64 -4.12 -0.66
N TYR A 88 12.83 -3.55 -0.90
CA TYR A 88 13.94 -4.28 -1.52
C TYR A 88 14.61 -5.19 -0.49
N LYS A 89 14.88 -6.43 -0.87
CA LYS A 89 15.64 -7.42 -0.09
C LYS A 89 17.09 -7.41 -0.53
N ARG A 90 17.98 -6.93 0.35
CA ARG A 90 19.42 -6.91 0.13
C ARG A 90 20.01 -8.31 0.22
N SER A 91 20.95 -8.60 -0.66
CA SER A 91 21.79 -9.80 -0.61
C SER A 91 23.17 -9.52 -1.17
N LEU A 92 24.18 -10.15 -0.56
CA LEU A 92 25.56 -10.12 -1.04
C LEU A 92 25.87 -11.22 -2.06
N ILE A 93 24.94 -12.14 -2.30
CA ILE A 93 25.01 -13.16 -3.35
C ILE A 93 23.98 -12.84 -4.45
N MET A 94 24.38 -13.01 -5.72
CA MET A 94 23.62 -12.64 -6.92
C MET A 94 22.19 -13.22 -6.96
N GLU A 95 21.95 -14.38 -6.34
CA GLU A 95 20.64 -15.06 -6.31
C GLU A 95 19.77 -14.76 -5.08
N GLY A 96 20.30 -14.09 -4.04
CA GLY A 96 19.57 -13.86 -2.79
C GLY A 96 18.86 -12.51 -2.68
N GLY A 97 19.11 -11.61 -3.63
CA GLY A 97 18.58 -10.25 -3.65
C GLY A 97 17.26 -10.20 -4.40
N GLY A 98 16.46 -9.16 -4.18
CA GLY A 98 15.18 -9.03 -4.87
C GLY A 98 14.22 -8.12 -4.13
N ASN A 99 12.93 -8.43 -4.18
CA ASN A 99 11.92 -7.70 -3.42
C ASN A 99 11.16 -8.69 -2.56
N TYR A 100 10.70 -8.23 -1.41
CA TYR A 100 9.65 -8.96 -0.71
C TYR A 100 8.41 -9.07 -1.62
N LYS A 101 7.58 -10.08 -1.42
CA LYS A 101 6.42 -10.35 -2.27
C LYS A 101 5.15 -10.27 -1.47
N ILE A 102 4.22 -9.44 -1.92
CA ILE A 102 2.86 -9.36 -1.42
C ILE A 102 2.00 -10.12 -2.43
N GLU A 103 1.43 -11.22 -1.98
CA GLU A 103 0.70 -12.16 -2.84
C GLU A 103 -0.62 -12.52 -2.15
N SER A 104 -1.72 -12.46 -2.89
CA SER A 104 -3.02 -12.95 -2.44
C SER A 104 -3.83 -13.40 -3.65
N PRO A 105 -4.37 -14.62 -3.65
CA PRO A 105 -5.24 -15.09 -4.72
C PRO A 105 -6.63 -14.45 -4.68
N ASN A 106 -7.02 -13.81 -3.57
CA ASN A 106 -8.37 -13.30 -3.35
C ASN A 106 -8.43 -11.77 -3.29
N LEU A 107 -7.31 -11.08 -3.08
CA LEU A 107 -7.32 -9.64 -2.81
C LEU A 107 -7.67 -8.87 -4.07
N GLU A 108 -8.77 -8.12 -4.01
CA GLU A 108 -9.29 -7.28 -5.09
C GLU A 108 -9.07 -5.79 -4.80
N ARG A 109 -9.03 -5.38 -3.53
CA ARG A 109 -8.89 -3.97 -3.14
C ARG A 109 -7.88 -3.76 -2.03
N LEU A 110 -6.94 -2.85 -2.25
CA LEU A 110 -5.99 -2.38 -1.25
C LEU A 110 -6.15 -0.88 -1.03
N TYR A 111 -6.61 -0.48 0.16
CA TYR A 111 -6.73 0.93 0.53
C TYR A 111 -5.45 1.43 1.18
N LEU A 112 -4.96 2.54 0.67
CA LEU A 112 -3.72 3.19 1.08
C LEU A 112 -3.99 4.62 1.54
N HIS A 113 -3.34 5.03 2.62
CA HIS A 113 -3.49 6.34 3.27
C HIS A 113 -2.36 7.31 2.93
N ASP A 114 -2.55 8.58 3.23
CA ASP A 114 -1.61 9.69 2.99
C ASP A 114 -0.23 9.59 3.66
N ASN A 115 -0.05 8.69 4.62
CA ASN A 115 1.25 8.43 5.25
C ASN A 115 2.17 7.50 4.43
N ILE A 116 1.66 6.89 3.34
CA ILE A 116 2.48 6.07 2.43
C ILE A 116 3.43 6.94 1.63
N LYS A 117 4.73 6.72 1.82
CA LYS A 117 5.85 7.44 1.20
C LYS A 117 6.41 6.72 -0.02
N GLN A 118 6.28 5.40 -0.10
CA GLN A 118 6.83 4.61 -1.21
C GLN A 118 6.03 3.32 -1.45
N ILE A 119 5.87 2.98 -2.74
CA ILE A 119 5.34 1.70 -3.19
C ILE A 119 6.44 1.00 -4.01
N CYS A 120 6.99 -0.08 -3.47
CA CYS A 120 7.91 -0.97 -4.16
C CYS A 120 7.11 -1.86 -5.11
N THR A 121 7.03 -1.43 -6.36
CA THR A 121 6.17 -2.02 -7.39
C THR A 121 6.42 -3.52 -7.56
N ASN A 122 7.70 -3.91 -7.61
CA ASN A 122 8.10 -5.31 -7.79
C ASN A 122 7.60 -6.25 -6.68
N ALA A 123 7.25 -5.72 -5.50
CA ALA A 123 6.62 -6.50 -4.45
C ALA A 123 5.16 -6.87 -4.77
N LEU A 124 4.52 -6.12 -5.67
CA LEU A 124 3.14 -6.27 -6.11
C LEU A 124 3.04 -7.00 -7.46
N TYR A 125 4.11 -7.67 -7.92
CA TYR A 125 4.15 -8.35 -9.22
C TYR A 125 2.99 -9.34 -9.41
N TYR A 126 2.53 -9.98 -8.33
CA TYR A 126 1.39 -10.90 -8.34
C TYR A 126 0.11 -10.25 -8.89
N PHE A 127 -0.04 -8.94 -8.72
CA PHE A 127 -1.23 -8.17 -9.12
C PHE A 127 -1.10 -7.46 -10.47
N TYR A 128 0.03 -7.62 -11.17
CA TYR A 128 0.29 -6.92 -12.45
C TYR A 128 -0.58 -7.39 -13.61
N SER A 129 -1.13 -8.60 -13.55
CA SER A 129 -1.89 -9.28 -14.62
C SER A 129 -3.21 -8.60 -15.00
N ASN A 130 -3.55 -7.48 -14.39
CA ASN A 130 -4.79 -6.71 -14.63
C ASN A 130 -4.91 -6.01 -15.99
N ASN A 131 -4.11 -6.33 -17.00
CA ASN A 131 -4.29 -5.73 -18.33
C ASN A 131 -4.14 -6.66 -19.54
N LEU A 132 -3.81 -7.95 -19.42
CA LEU A 132 -3.80 -8.85 -20.59
C LEU A 132 -4.21 -10.28 -20.19
N LEU A 133 -5.44 -10.64 -20.59
CA LEU A 133 -6.10 -11.95 -20.45
C LEU A 133 -5.19 -13.14 -20.79
N TRP A 134 -5.28 -14.24 -20.03
CA TRP A 134 -5.17 -15.59 -20.61
C TRP A 134 -6.22 -16.52 -19.98
N GLU A 135 -7.03 -17.11 -20.86
CA GLU A 135 -8.16 -18.00 -20.58
C GLU A 135 -7.71 -19.36 -20.01
N ASP A 136 -8.68 -20.07 -19.44
CA ASP A 136 -8.64 -21.40 -18.79
C ASP A 136 -8.19 -21.51 -17.32
N GLY A 137 -8.59 -20.56 -16.44
CA GLY A 137 -8.73 -20.93 -15.01
C GLY A 137 -8.49 -19.86 -13.94
N LEU A 138 -9.18 -18.72 -14.07
CA LEU A 138 -9.55 -17.77 -13.00
C LEU A 138 -8.42 -16.92 -12.37
N PHE A 139 -8.17 -15.76 -12.98
CA PHE A 139 -7.79 -14.55 -12.23
C PHE A 139 -9.06 -13.68 -12.06
N PRO A 140 -9.60 -13.49 -10.85
CA PRO A 140 -10.75 -12.64 -10.63
C PRO A 140 -10.35 -11.16 -10.57
N HIS A 141 -11.25 -10.32 -11.09
CA HIS A 141 -11.49 -8.91 -10.80
C HIS A 141 -10.25 -8.03 -10.56
N CYS A 142 -9.99 -7.14 -11.51
CA CYS A 142 -8.93 -6.14 -11.54
C CYS A 142 -8.52 -5.61 -10.14
N PHE A 143 -7.51 -6.21 -9.49
CA PHE A 143 -6.93 -5.67 -8.25
C PHE A 143 -6.71 -4.16 -8.33
N LYS A 144 -7.35 -3.41 -7.42
CA LYS A 144 -7.34 -1.96 -7.34
C LYS A 144 -6.56 -1.50 -6.13
N ILE A 145 -5.69 -0.52 -6.34
CA ILE A 145 -5.12 0.26 -5.25
C ILE A 145 -5.93 1.54 -5.15
N LEU A 146 -6.53 1.80 -3.99
CA LEU A 146 -7.35 2.98 -3.74
C LEU A 146 -6.57 3.89 -2.79
N TYR A 147 -6.15 5.05 -3.27
CA TYR A 147 -5.20 5.91 -2.56
C TYR A 147 -5.80 7.27 -2.19
N CYS A 148 -5.70 7.61 -0.91
CA CYS A 148 -6.18 8.87 -0.36
C CYS A 148 -5.07 9.62 0.36
N GLY A 149 -4.30 10.37 -0.41
CA GLY A 149 -3.28 11.28 0.11
C GLY A 149 -2.75 12.25 -0.93
N THR A 150 -1.59 12.82 -0.67
CA THR A 150 -0.75 13.47 -1.70
C THR A 150 0.05 12.40 -2.42
N ILE A 151 0.56 12.56 -3.65
CA ILE A 151 1.44 11.54 -4.25
C ILE A 151 2.91 11.86 -3.89
N PRO A 152 3.52 11.30 -2.80
CA PRO A 152 4.92 11.58 -2.48
C PRO A 152 5.87 10.61 -3.18
N PHE A 153 5.36 9.60 -3.89
CA PHE A 153 6.17 8.52 -4.45
C PHE A 153 6.28 8.59 -5.97
N ASN A 154 7.46 8.23 -6.45
CA ASN A 154 7.62 7.87 -7.84
C ASN A 154 6.82 6.59 -8.09
N LEU A 155 5.86 6.65 -8.99
CA LEU A 155 5.36 5.44 -9.64
C LEU A 155 6.55 4.81 -10.42
N THR A 156 6.49 3.60 -10.92
CA THR A 156 7.47 3.11 -11.92
C THR A 156 6.73 2.13 -12.81
N ASN A 157 7.35 1.68 -13.90
CA ASN A 157 6.70 0.71 -14.79
C ASN A 157 6.22 -0.54 -14.03
N GLY A 158 5.03 -1.01 -14.40
CA GLY A 158 4.46 -2.26 -13.95
C GLY A 158 3.46 -2.19 -12.80
N ILE A 159 3.17 -1.03 -12.20
CA ILE A 159 2.21 -0.97 -11.07
C ILE A 159 0.79 -1.33 -11.51
N PRO A 160 0.00 -2.02 -10.66
CA PRO A 160 -1.45 -2.02 -10.78
C PRO A 160 -2.02 -0.59 -10.89
N LYS A 161 -3.20 -0.42 -11.49
CA LYS A 161 -3.82 0.92 -11.51
C LYS A 161 -4.07 1.39 -10.08
N ILE A 162 -3.64 2.63 -9.81
CA ILE A 162 -3.95 3.33 -8.56
C ILE A 162 -5.06 4.33 -8.84
N PHE A 163 -6.18 4.19 -8.15
CA PHE A 163 -7.29 5.11 -8.22
C PHE A 163 -7.14 6.18 -7.13
N ILE A 164 -7.31 7.42 -7.56
CA ILE A 164 -7.20 8.60 -6.73
C ILE A 164 -8.39 9.52 -7.01
N TYR A 165 -8.67 10.43 -6.08
CA TYR A 165 -9.73 11.41 -6.25
C TYR A 165 -9.43 12.40 -7.38
N LYS A 166 -10.51 12.87 -8.02
CA LYS A 166 -10.47 13.69 -9.24
C LYS A 166 -9.62 14.96 -9.08
N GLU A 167 -9.71 15.62 -7.93
CA GLU A 167 -8.97 16.86 -7.65
C GLU A 167 -7.45 16.61 -7.65
N LEU A 168 -6.97 15.55 -6.99
CA LEU A 168 -5.54 15.18 -7.01
C LEU A 168 -5.07 14.83 -8.42
N TYR A 169 -5.86 14.04 -9.16
CA TYR A 169 -5.51 13.66 -10.53
C TYR A 169 -5.31 14.87 -11.44
N ASN A 170 -6.16 15.90 -11.28
CA ASN A 170 -6.11 17.13 -12.08
C ASN A 170 -4.94 18.04 -11.71
N GLU A 171 -4.52 18.06 -10.44
CA GLU A 171 -3.38 18.87 -9.97
C GLU A 171 -2.02 18.35 -10.47
N ILE A 172 -1.92 17.08 -10.87
CA ILE A 172 -0.67 16.49 -11.35
C ILE A 172 -0.23 17.17 -12.65
N ASN A 173 0.85 17.96 -12.54
CA ASN A 173 1.52 18.60 -13.65
C ASN A 173 2.32 17.57 -14.47
N LEU A 174 1.93 17.39 -15.72
CA LEU A 174 2.56 16.47 -16.67
C LEU A 174 4.02 16.81 -17.03
N ALA A 175 4.45 18.06 -16.80
CA ALA A 175 5.82 18.50 -17.08
C ALA A 175 6.81 18.11 -15.97
N GLU A 176 6.33 17.91 -14.74
CA GLU A 176 7.15 17.55 -13.57
C GLU A 176 6.98 16.09 -13.17
N ALA A 177 5.79 15.53 -13.39
CA ALA A 177 5.57 14.10 -13.29
C ALA A 177 6.33 13.42 -14.43
N PHE A 178 7.20 12.46 -14.11
CA PHE A 178 7.81 11.57 -15.12
C PHE A 178 6.71 11.15 -16.10
N HIS A 179 6.94 11.25 -17.41
CA HIS A 179 5.92 11.12 -18.47
C HIS A 179 5.01 9.87 -18.40
N TRP A 180 5.31 8.90 -17.54
CA TRP A 180 4.54 7.68 -17.28
C TRP A 180 3.70 7.72 -15.99
N THR A 181 3.78 8.72 -15.10
CA THR A 181 3.02 8.75 -13.84
C THR A 181 1.50 8.75 -14.07
N LYS A 182 0.95 9.59 -14.97
CA LYS A 182 -0.49 9.57 -15.27
C LYS A 182 -0.96 8.26 -15.93
N THR A 183 -0.06 7.46 -16.53
CA THR A 183 -0.40 6.19 -17.16
C THR A 183 -0.88 5.14 -16.13
N PHE A 184 -0.42 5.23 -14.88
CA PHE A 184 -0.74 4.27 -13.82
C PHE A 184 -1.80 4.79 -12.84
N LEU A 185 -2.29 6.00 -13.06
CA LEU A 185 -3.32 6.62 -12.24
C LEU A 185 -4.67 6.57 -12.96
N SER A 186 -5.73 6.43 -12.19
CA SER A 186 -7.10 6.54 -12.68
C SER A 186 -7.92 7.37 -11.69
N ILE A 187 -8.96 8.02 -12.20
CA ILE A 187 -9.88 8.81 -11.37
C ILE A 187 -10.86 7.81 -10.74
N SER A 188 -11.01 7.86 -9.41
CA SER A 188 -12.07 7.15 -8.70
C SER A 188 -13.44 7.69 -9.07
N ASN A 189 -14.45 6.83 -9.23
CA ASN A 189 -15.82 7.27 -9.52
C ASN A 189 -16.68 7.50 -8.28
N VAL A 190 -16.21 7.08 -7.10
CA VAL A 190 -16.83 7.35 -5.80
C VAL A 190 -15.82 7.99 -4.84
N ALA A 191 -16.26 9.03 -4.16
CA ALA A 191 -15.50 9.74 -3.15
C ALA A 191 -16.29 9.88 -1.84
N PHE A 192 -15.65 9.53 -0.74
CA PHE A 192 -16.16 9.69 0.61
C PHE A 192 -15.52 10.92 1.24
N MET A 193 -16.33 11.93 1.55
CA MET A 193 -15.91 13.22 2.07
C MET A 193 -16.00 13.23 3.60
N ASN A 194 -14.93 13.66 4.26
CA ASN A 194 -14.88 13.82 5.72
C ASN A 194 -15.92 14.82 6.23
N ASN A 195 -16.36 15.75 5.39
CA ASN A 195 -17.40 16.75 5.67
C ASN A 195 -17.20 17.54 6.98
N TYR A 196 -15.95 17.85 7.34
CA TYR A 196 -15.64 18.73 8.48
C TYR A 196 -14.45 19.65 8.25
N SER A 197 -13.51 19.30 7.37
CA SER A 197 -12.34 20.14 7.09
C SER A 197 -11.69 19.82 5.76
N ALA A 198 -11.59 20.84 4.90
CA ALA A 198 -10.78 20.76 3.68
C ALA A 198 -9.26 20.75 3.97
N ALA A 199 -8.83 21.13 5.18
CA ALA A 199 -7.41 21.08 5.54
C ALA A 199 -6.90 19.64 5.70
N VAL A 200 -7.79 18.69 5.98
CA VAL A 200 -7.47 17.27 6.07
C VAL A 200 -7.74 16.64 4.71
N ASN A 201 -6.68 16.35 3.95
CA ASN A 201 -6.73 15.69 2.65
C ASN A 201 -7.78 16.29 1.69
N ARG A 202 -7.88 17.63 1.62
CA ARG A 202 -8.87 18.35 0.77
C ARG A 202 -10.33 18.00 1.06
N GLY A 203 -10.62 17.44 2.23
CA GLY A 203 -11.96 16.96 2.57
C GLY A 203 -12.21 15.50 2.20
N TYR A 204 -11.29 14.82 1.51
CA TYR A 204 -11.44 13.41 1.14
C TYR A 204 -11.03 12.50 2.29
N PHE A 205 -11.92 11.58 2.65
CA PHE A 205 -11.66 10.49 3.60
C PHE A 205 -11.24 9.21 2.88
N ARG A 206 -12.00 8.82 1.85
CA ARG A 206 -11.75 7.59 1.07
C ARG A 206 -12.13 7.77 -0.39
N ALA A 207 -11.50 7.01 -1.27
CA ALA A 207 -11.79 6.94 -2.68
C ALA A 207 -12.13 5.49 -3.03
N GLU A 208 -12.97 5.32 -4.02
CA GLU A 208 -13.44 4.01 -4.45
C GLU A 208 -13.72 4.01 -5.96
N ASP A 209 -13.51 2.85 -6.57
CA ASP A 209 -13.78 2.63 -7.98
C ASP A 209 -14.67 1.40 -8.15
N VAL A 210 -15.95 1.67 -8.39
CA VAL A 210 -17.03 0.67 -8.44
C VAL A 210 -17.44 0.45 -9.89
N GLU A 211 -17.44 -0.80 -10.33
CA GLU A 211 -17.88 -1.12 -11.69
C GLU A 211 -19.39 -0.87 -11.84
N SER A 212 -19.83 -0.61 -13.08
CA SER A 212 -21.25 -0.39 -13.35
C SER A 212 -22.09 -1.59 -12.90
N GLY A 213 -23.08 -1.34 -12.03
CA GLY A 213 -23.96 -2.37 -11.48
C GLY A 213 -23.44 -3.08 -10.23
N GLU A 214 -22.21 -2.78 -9.77
CA GLU A 214 -21.71 -3.25 -8.48
C GLU A 214 -22.26 -2.39 -7.33
N LYS A 215 -22.35 -3.00 -6.14
CA LYS A 215 -22.65 -2.28 -4.90
C LYS A 215 -21.43 -1.50 -4.44
N ILE A 216 -21.65 -0.25 -4.06
CA ILE A 216 -20.61 0.58 -3.45
C ILE A 216 -20.27 -0.03 -2.08
N PRO A 217 -19.01 -0.40 -1.81
CA PRO A 217 -18.61 -0.89 -0.50
C PRO A 217 -18.69 0.23 0.53
N GLU A 218 -19.33 -0.03 1.67
CA GLU A 218 -19.34 0.92 2.78
C GLU A 218 -17.92 1.01 3.39
N PRO A 219 -17.36 2.21 3.54
CA PRO A 219 -16.04 2.36 4.12
C PRO A 219 -16.08 2.25 5.65
N PRO A 220 -14.92 2.01 6.31
CA PRO A 220 -14.82 2.15 7.75
C PRO A 220 -15.36 3.50 8.22
N ALA A 221 -16.03 3.51 9.38
CA ALA A 221 -16.56 4.74 9.96
C ALA A 221 -15.40 5.73 10.21
N PRO A 222 -15.46 6.96 9.68
CA PRO A 222 -14.45 7.97 9.94
C PRO A 222 -14.51 8.40 11.41
N GLU A 223 -13.36 8.80 11.95
CA GLU A 223 -13.26 9.33 13.30
C GLU A 223 -13.10 10.85 13.30
N ARG A 224 -13.76 11.51 14.26
CA ARG A 224 -13.65 12.95 14.51
C ARG A 224 -13.73 13.21 16.01
N GLU A 225 -12.69 13.80 16.57
CA GLU A 225 -12.63 14.11 18.01
C GLU A 225 -13.83 14.98 18.44
N GLY A 226 -14.51 14.59 19.51
CA GLY A 226 -15.70 15.29 20.02
C GLY A 226 -17.00 15.03 19.24
N TYR A 227 -16.98 14.20 18.19
CA TYR A 227 -18.18 13.89 17.38
C TYR A 227 -18.40 12.38 17.22
N VAL A 228 -19.65 12.03 16.93
CA VAL A 228 -20.10 10.69 16.56
C VAL A 228 -20.44 10.72 15.07
N PHE A 229 -19.93 9.73 14.33
CA PHE A 229 -20.29 9.51 12.93
C PHE A 229 -21.74 9.01 12.85
N THR A 230 -22.55 9.61 11.97
CA THR A 230 -23.99 9.31 11.85
C THR A 230 -24.37 8.67 10.53
N GLY A 231 -23.40 8.40 9.65
CA GLY A 231 -23.62 7.80 8.34
C GLY A 231 -23.12 8.66 7.18
N TRP A 232 -23.31 8.16 5.97
CA TRP A 232 -22.93 8.80 4.72
C TRP A 232 -24.16 9.40 4.05
N TYR A 233 -24.05 10.62 3.51
CA TYR A 233 -25.17 11.39 2.96
C TYR A 233 -24.88 11.83 1.52
N THR A 234 -25.93 12.07 0.72
CA THR A 234 -25.77 12.51 -0.68
C THR A 234 -25.35 13.97 -0.83
N GLU A 235 -25.39 14.75 0.25
CA GLU A 235 -25.03 16.16 0.27
C GLU A 235 -24.35 16.57 1.58
N ALA A 236 -23.62 17.69 1.53
CA ALA A 236 -22.80 18.17 2.65
C ALA A 236 -23.63 18.57 3.88
N GLU A 237 -24.89 18.98 3.67
CA GLU A 237 -25.85 19.32 4.72
C GLU A 237 -26.27 18.10 5.55
N ALA A 238 -25.96 16.88 5.09
CA ALA A 238 -26.26 15.62 5.75
C ALA A 238 -27.77 15.45 6.08
N ILE A 239 -28.61 15.57 5.04
CA ILE A 239 -30.07 15.44 5.17
C ILE A 239 -30.53 14.05 4.70
N ASN A 240 -30.07 13.61 3.53
CA ASN A 240 -30.47 12.37 2.88
C ASN A 240 -29.40 11.29 3.06
N LEU A 241 -29.70 10.32 3.92
CA LEU A 241 -28.81 9.19 4.19
C LEU A 241 -28.66 8.32 2.93
N TRP A 242 -27.42 7.91 2.65
CA TRP A 242 -27.09 6.92 1.63
C TRP A 242 -27.38 5.52 2.17
N ASP A 243 -28.07 4.72 1.35
CA ASP A 243 -28.38 3.33 1.66
C ASP A 243 -27.50 2.43 0.80
N PHE A 244 -26.47 1.85 1.40
CA PHE A 244 -25.55 0.94 0.71
C PHE A 244 -26.25 -0.36 0.28
N ASP A 245 -27.37 -0.76 0.87
CA ASP A 245 -28.06 -2.00 0.53
C ASP A 245 -28.91 -1.88 -0.74
N THR A 246 -29.43 -0.68 -1.04
CA THR A 246 -30.37 -0.49 -2.15
C THR A 246 -29.86 0.42 -3.26
N LYS A 247 -28.89 1.31 -2.99
CA LYS A 247 -28.39 2.27 -3.99
C LYS A 247 -27.06 1.85 -4.59
N THR A 248 -27.01 1.86 -5.92
CA THR A 248 -25.80 1.56 -6.72
C THR A 248 -25.53 2.62 -7.79
N GLU A 249 -26.25 3.73 -7.76
CA GLU A 249 -26.21 4.75 -8.81
C GLU A 249 -24.94 5.61 -8.68
N ILE A 250 -24.11 5.57 -9.72
CA ILE A 250 -22.96 6.46 -9.89
C ILE A 250 -23.29 7.33 -11.12
N PRO A 251 -23.27 8.66 -11.01
CA PRO A 251 -23.61 9.53 -12.12
C PRO A 251 -22.68 9.31 -13.32
N ASP A 252 -23.25 9.18 -14.52
CA ASP A 252 -22.46 8.99 -15.74
C ASP A 252 -21.51 10.17 -15.99
N GLY A 253 -20.21 9.91 -15.97
CA GLY A 253 -19.18 10.91 -16.24
C GLY A 253 -18.87 11.87 -15.07
N GLU A 254 -19.48 11.69 -13.90
CA GLU A 254 -19.19 12.48 -12.70
C GLU A 254 -18.75 11.59 -11.52
N GLU A 255 -18.08 12.21 -10.54
CA GLU A 255 -17.67 11.55 -9.30
C GLU A 255 -18.86 11.59 -8.33
N LEU A 256 -19.36 10.43 -7.88
CA LEU A 256 -20.34 10.37 -6.80
C LEU A 256 -19.64 10.77 -5.50
N ARG A 257 -20.12 11.83 -4.83
CA ARG A 257 -19.62 12.27 -3.53
C ARG A 257 -20.61 11.92 -2.43
N LEU A 258 -20.14 11.20 -1.41
CA LEU A 258 -20.88 10.90 -0.19
C LEU A 258 -20.24 11.61 0.99
N TYR A 259 -21.04 12.28 1.81
CA TYR A 259 -20.57 13.18 2.86
C TYR A 259 -20.82 12.59 4.24
N ALA A 260 -19.81 12.57 5.10
CA ALA A 260 -19.97 12.09 6.47
C ALA A 260 -20.88 13.01 7.28
N GLY A 261 -21.87 12.46 7.98
CA GLY A 261 -22.68 13.20 8.94
C GLY A 261 -22.08 13.13 10.36
N TRP A 262 -22.15 14.24 11.10
CA TRP A 262 -21.53 14.35 12.43
C TRP A 262 -22.49 14.89 13.48
N GLN A 263 -22.52 14.24 14.64
CA GLN A 263 -23.22 14.72 15.83
C GLN A 263 -22.22 14.98 16.96
N ALA A 264 -22.27 16.17 17.58
CA ALA A 264 -21.40 16.46 18.72
C ALA A 264 -21.70 15.50 19.89
N LYS A 265 -20.65 14.96 20.50
CA LYS A 265 -20.75 14.20 21.76
C LYS A 265 -21.27 15.16 22.84
N ARG A 266 -22.26 14.71 23.60
CA ARG A 266 -22.77 15.45 24.77
C ARG A 266 -21.89 15.22 25.98
#